data_AF-A0A2E5FM12-F1
#
_entry.id   AF-A0A2E5FM12-F1
#
_cell.length_a   1.000
_cell.length_b   1.000
_cell.length_c   1.000
_cell.angle_alpha   90.00
_cell.angle_beta   90.00
_cell.angle_gamma   90.00
#
_symmetry.space_group_name_H-M   'P 1'
#
loop_
_entity.id
_entity.type
_entity.pdbx_description
1 polymer ?
#
loop_
_entity_poly.entity_id
_entity_poly.type
_entity_poly.pdbx_seq_one_letter_code
_entity_poly.pdbx_strand_id
1 'polypeptide(L)'
;MDRFIKEHLEGYLAGTLTAEEKSKVELYLTQHSDSAAELASYKESSLWFENLQAPDSAGTGNDFYAHVMQRIEKQKIDPFWTFFLQPVFARRLALGGLMWLTLLGSYVANHYSSTTESSSIVAAGILSRPVSPEFDIRLGSDVHQNRDSMLAVLLVKD
;
A
#
# COMPACT_ATOMS: atom_id res chain seq x y z
N MET A 1 -34.82 27.59 -22.12
CA MET A 1 -33.68 28.38 -22.63
C MET A 1 -33.59 28.34 -24.14
N ASP A 2 -33.77 29.50 -24.78
CA ASP A 2 -33.77 29.65 -26.24
C ASP A 2 -32.35 29.57 -26.85
N ARG A 3 -32.26 29.02 -28.06
CA ARG A 3 -30.98 28.77 -28.76
C ARG A 3 -30.17 30.05 -28.99
N PHE A 4 -30.86 31.15 -29.29
CA PHE A 4 -30.27 32.46 -29.52
C PHE A 4 -29.48 32.97 -28.30
N ILE A 5 -30.06 32.82 -27.10
CA ILE A 5 -29.39 33.21 -25.85
C ILE A 5 -28.22 32.30 -25.56
N LYS A 6 -28.34 30.99 -25.77
CA LYS A 6 -27.23 30.05 -25.51
C LYS A 6 -25.97 30.39 -26.32
N GLU A 7 -26.13 30.84 -27.57
CA GLU A 7 -25.00 31.19 -28.46
C GLU A 7 -24.36 32.53 -28.10
N HIS A 8 -25.12 33.50 -27.55
CA HIS A 8 -24.62 34.85 -27.27
C HIS A 8 -24.35 35.11 -25.78
N LEU A 9 -24.79 34.24 -24.87
CA LEU A 9 -24.68 34.42 -23.42
C LEU A 9 -23.24 34.39 -22.93
N GLU A 10 -22.41 33.48 -23.45
CA GLU A 10 -21.00 33.41 -23.07
C GLU A 10 -20.26 34.70 -23.50
N GLY A 11 -20.52 35.19 -24.71
CA GLY A 11 -19.98 36.48 -25.17
C GLY A 11 -20.48 37.67 -24.37
N TYR A 12 -21.71 37.59 -23.84
CA TYR A 12 -22.34 38.66 -23.06
C TYR A 12 -21.79 38.72 -21.64
N LEU A 13 -21.62 37.57 -21.00
CA LEU A 13 -21.00 37.47 -19.69
C LEU A 13 -19.49 37.75 -19.74
N ALA A 14 -18.80 37.32 -20.80
CA ALA A 14 -17.38 37.61 -20.99
C ALA A 14 -17.11 39.06 -21.44
N GLY A 15 -18.13 39.83 -21.80
CA GLY A 15 -18.00 41.20 -22.30
C GLY A 15 -17.30 41.31 -23.66
N THR A 16 -17.25 40.23 -24.44
CA THR A 16 -16.52 40.13 -25.71
C THR A 16 -17.39 40.43 -26.94
N LEU A 17 -18.70 40.63 -26.76
CA LEU A 17 -19.60 41.00 -27.87
C LEU A 17 -19.36 42.42 -28.36
N THR A 18 -19.62 42.62 -29.65
CA THR A 18 -19.67 43.96 -30.23
C THR A 18 -20.90 44.74 -29.72
N ALA A 19 -20.83 46.07 -29.77
CA ALA A 19 -21.90 46.94 -29.27
C ALA A 19 -23.26 46.69 -29.97
N GLU A 20 -23.24 46.31 -31.25
CA GLU A 20 -24.44 46.00 -32.03
C GLU A 20 -25.10 44.68 -31.59
N GLU A 21 -24.30 43.66 -31.31
CA GLU A 21 -24.80 42.36 -30.87
C GLU A 21 -25.31 42.43 -29.43
N LYS A 22 -24.64 43.22 -28.57
CA LYS A 22 -25.09 43.50 -27.21
C LYS A 22 -26.50 44.12 -27.19
N SER A 23 -26.75 45.11 -28.06
CA SER A 23 -28.06 45.76 -28.17
C SER A 23 -29.16 44.78 -28.62
N LYS A 24 -28.85 43.87 -29.55
CA LYS A 24 -29.79 42.81 -29.97
C LYS A 24 -30.14 41.85 -28.84
N VAL A 25 -29.15 41.46 -28.03
CA VAL A 25 -29.37 40.60 -26.86
C VAL A 25 -30.20 41.33 -25.79
N GLU A 26 -29.95 42.60 -25.52
CA GLU A 26 -30.73 43.41 -24.56
C GLU A 26 -32.18 43.61 -25.00
N LEU A 27 -32.40 43.84 -26.29
CA LEU A 27 -33.75 43.91 -26.87
C LEU A 27 -34.48 42.56 -26.80
N TYR A 28 -33.75 41.45 -26.95
CA TYR A 28 -34.33 40.12 -26.81
C TYR A 28 -34.65 39.77 -25.34
N LEU A 29 -33.78 40.16 -24.40
CA LEU A 29 -33.99 39.96 -22.95
C LEU A 29 -35.15 40.80 -22.41
N THR A 30 -35.42 41.96 -22.99
CA THR A 30 -36.59 42.77 -22.63
C THR A 30 -37.90 42.19 -23.16
N GLN A 31 -37.86 41.41 -24.25
CA GLN A 31 -39.02 40.71 -24.81
C GLN A 31 -39.28 39.35 -24.16
N HIS A 32 -38.23 38.69 -23.65
CA HIS A 32 -38.31 37.36 -23.03
C HIS A 32 -37.82 37.39 -21.58
N SER A 33 -38.74 37.71 -20.65
CA SER A 33 -38.45 37.82 -19.21
C SER A 33 -37.90 36.54 -18.58
N ASP A 34 -38.31 35.38 -19.08
CA ASP A 34 -37.88 34.08 -18.54
C ASP A 34 -36.38 33.85 -18.79
N SER A 35 -35.89 34.21 -19.98
CA SER A 35 -34.47 34.16 -20.32
C SER A 35 -33.64 35.18 -19.53
N ALA A 36 -34.23 36.32 -19.16
CA ALA A 36 -33.57 37.32 -18.31
C ALA A 36 -33.43 36.84 -16.86
N ALA A 37 -34.41 36.12 -16.33
CA ALA A 37 -34.34 35.50 -15.01
C ALA A 37 -33.26 34.41 -14.94
N GLU A 38 -33.17 33.56 -15.97
CA GLU A 38 -32.10 32.56 -16.10
C GLU A 38 -30.70 33.23 -16.14
N LEU A 39 -30.53 34.30 -16.93
CA LEU A 39 -29.25 35.03 -17.01
C LEU A 39 -28.84 35.65 -15.67
N ALA A 40 -29.80 36.18 -14.90
CA ALA A 40 -29.55 36.72 -13.57
C ALA A 40 -28.98 35.65 -12.62
N SER A 41 -29.51 34.42 -12.67
CA SER A 41 -29.03 33.30 -11.86
C SER A 41 -27.59 32.88 -12.22
N TYR A 42 -27.22 32.94 -13.50
CA TYR A 42 -25.85 32.68 -13.96
C TYR A 42 -24.88 33.78 -13.54
N LYS A 43 -25.31 35.05 -13.62
CA LYS A 43 -24.51 36.18 -13.16
C LYS A 43 -24.26 36.10 -11.65
N GLU A 44 -25.29 35.76 -10.89
CA GLU A 44 -25.14 35.51 -9.45
C GLU A 44 -24.10 34.42 -9.20
N SER A 45 -24.23 33.27 -9.87
CA SER A 45 -23.26 32.16 -9.77
C SER A 45 -21.83 32.58 -10.11
N SER A 46 -21.64 33.43 -11.13
CA SER A 46 -20.31 33.99 -11.50
C SER A 46 -19.68 34.80 -10.37
N LEU A 47 -20.48 35.59 -9.64
CA LEU A 47 -19.98 36.37 -8.50
C LEU A 47 -19.49 35.48 -7.35
N TRP A 48 -20.07 34.29 -7.16
CA TRP A 48 -19.54 33.32 -6.19
C TRP A 48 -18.15 32.83 -6.60
N PHE A 49 -17.91 32.61 -7.89
CA PHE A 49 -16.61 32.19 -8.40
C PHE A 49 -15.56 33.32 -8.38
N GLU A 50 -15.95 34.56 -8.67
CA GLU A 50 -15.06 35.73 -8.52
C GLU A 50 -14.61 35.91 -7.06
N ASN A 51 -15.50 35.70 -6.08
CA ASN A 51 -15.15 35.76 -4.67
C ASN A 51 -14.24 34.60 -4.20
N LEU A 52 -14.23 33.48 -4.93
CA LEU A 52 -13.33 32.36 -4.69
C LEU A 52 -11.99 32.51 -5.43
N GLN A 53 -11.90 33.42 -6.40
CA GLN A 53 -10.67 33.66 -7.12
C GLN A 53 -9.65 34.29 -6.16
N ALA A 54 -8.53 33.61 -5.99
CA ALA A 54 -7.43 34.16 -5.20
C ALA A 54 -6.99 35.49 -5.82
N PRO A 55 -6.69 36.53 -5.01
CA PRO A 55 -6.27 37.82 -5.53
C PRO A 55 -5.10 37.64 -6.50
N ASP A 56 -5.10 38.37 -7.63
CA ASP A 56 -4.09 38.31 -8.70
C ASP A 56 -2.64 38.55 -8.22
N SER A 57 -2.45 38.95 -6.95
CA SER A 57 -1.17 38.99 -6.26
C SER A 57 -0.62 37.61 -5.85
N ALA A 58 -1.39 36.53 -6.00
CA ALA A 58 -0.90 35.16 -6.04
C ALA A 58 -0.22 34.89 -7.39
N GLY A 59 0.70 35.78 -7.77
CA GLY A 59 1.48 35.67 -8.97
C GLY A 59 2.13 34.29 -9.00
N THR A 60 1.95 33.60 -10.11
CA THR A 60 2.78 32.48 -10.55
C THR A 60 4.19 32.98 -10.87
N GLY A 61 4.81 33.71 -9.94
CA GLY A 61 6.22 34.01 -9.97
C GLY A 61 7.00 32.73 -9.75
N ASN A 62 8.19 32.65 -10.36
CA ASN A 62 9.09 31.51 -10.27
C ASN A 62 9.39 31.08 -8.81
N ASP A 63 9.15 31.96 -7.85
CA ASP A 63 9.40 31.77 -6.42
C ASP A 63 8.17 31.27 -5.63
N PHE A 64 6.98 31.20 -6.24
CA PHE A 64 5.77 30.70 -5.56
C PHE A 64 5.98 29.26 -5.05
N TYR A 65 6.52 28.39 -5.90
CA TYR A 65 6.85 27.02 -5.51
C TYR A 65 7.93 26.98 -4.42
N ALA A 66 8.90 27.89 -4.45
CA ALA A 66 9.92 27.97 -3.39
C ALA A 66 9.29 28.34 -2.04
N HIS A 67 8.36 29.31 -2.02
CA HIS A 67 7.67 29.71 -0.79
C HIS A 67 6.70 28.65 -0.28
N VAL A 68 6.01 27.94 -1.17
CA VAL A 68 5.14 26.79 -0.80
C VAL A 68 5.99 25.67 -0.21
N MET A 69 7.10 25.31 -0.87
CA MET A 69 7.98 24.26 -0.38
C MET A 69 8.59 24.61 0.97
N GLN A 70 9.03 25.86 1.14
CA GLN A 70 9.54 26.36 2.42
C GLN A 70 8.47 26.33 3.53
N ARG A 71 7.20 26.59 3.20
CA ARG A 71 6.10 26.49 4.17
C ARG A 71 5.79 25.04 4.54
N ILE A 72 5.80 24.12 3.57
CA ILE A 72 5.61 22.68 3.79
C ILE A 72 6.72 22.13 4.67
N GLU A 73 7.97 22.52 4.43
CA GLU A 73 9.11 22.11 5.26
C GLU A 73 9.02 22.67 6.68
N LYS A 74 8.62 23.93 6.85
CA LYS A 74 8.39 24.53 8.18
C LYS A 74 7.20 23.90 8.91
N GLN A 75 6.22 23.36 8.17
CA GLN A 75 5.06 22.66 8.70
C GLN A 75 5.21 21.14 8.70
N LYS A 76 6.41 20.59 8.44
CA LYS A 76 6.66 19.17 8.68
C LYS A 76 6.52 18.92 10.18
N ILE A 77 5.30 18.57 10.55
CA ILE A 77 4.95 17.87 11.77
C ILE A 77 5.97 16.74 11.92
N ASP A 78 6.55 16.62 13.11
CA ASP A 78 7.57 15.63 13.42
C ASP A 78 7.22 14.30 12.74
N PRO A 79 8.16 13.71 11.98
CA PRO A 79 7.85 12.54 11.18
C PRO A 79 7.23 11.50 12.10
N PHE A 80 6.14 10.86 11.66
CA PHE A 80 5.45 9.81 12.39
C PHE A 80 6.40 8.77 13.04
N TRP A 81 7.55 8.54 12.40
CA TRP A 81 8.67 7.75 12.89
C TRP A 81 9.26 8.18 14.24
N THR A 82 9.24 9.48 14.60
CA THR A 82 9.71 9.99 15.88
C THR A 82 8.92 9.43 17.06
N PHE A 83 7.65 9.05 16.84
CA PHE A 83 6.83 8.36 17.85
C PHE A 83 7.35 6.95 18.16
N PHE A 84 7.81 6.21 17.15
CA PHE A 84 8.42 4.87 17.32
C PHE A 84 9.83 4.94 17.94
N LEU A 85 10.51 6.08 17.81
CA LEU A 85 11.81 6.35 18.42
C LEU A 85 11.70 6.90 19.86
N GLN A 86 10.49 7.05 20.41
CA GLN A 86 10.35 7.44 21.81
C GLN A 86 10.94 6.34 22.72
N PRO A 87 11.74 6.69 23.74
CA PRO A 87 12.44 5.72 24.58
C PRO A 87 11.50 4.76 25.31
N VAL A 88 10.25 5.17 25.53
CA VAL A 88 9.20 4.33 26.14
C VAL A 88 8.73 3.23 25.17
N PHE A 89 8.61 3.53 23.88
CA PHE A 89 8.22 2.55 22.86
C PHE A 89 9.33 1.52 22.67
N ALA A 90 10.58 1.97 22.56
CA ALA A 90 11.75 1.10 22.46
C ALA A 90 11.85 0.14 23.67
N ARG A 91 11.61 0.63 24.89
CA ARG A 91 11.60 -0.20 26.10
C ARG A 91 10.48 -1.24 26.08
N ARG A 92 9.27 -0.88 25.65
CA ARG A 92 8.15 -1.84 25.54
C ARG A 92 8.40 -2.89 24.46
N LEU A 93 8.99 -2.48 23.33
CA LEU A 93 9.36 -3.40 22.25
C LEU A 93 10.45 -4.38 22.70
N ALA A 94 11.48 -3.90 23.41
CA ALA A 94 12.53 -4.74 23.96
C ALA A 94 11.98 -5.76 24.98
N LEU A 95 11.09 -5.34 25.87
CA LEU A 95 10.44 -6.23 26.84
C LEU A 95 9.54 -7.26 26.16
N GLY A 96 8.76 -6.86 25.14
CA GLY A 96 7.93 -7.76 24.34
C GLY A 96 8.77 -8.78 23.57
N GLY A 97 9.88 -8.34 22.97
CA GLY A 97 10.83 -9.23 22.30
C GLY A 97 11.48 -10.23 23.25
N LEU A 98 11.88 -9.79 24.44
CA LEU A 98 12.46 -10.66 25.47
C LEU A 98 11.43 -11.69 25.97
N MET A 99 10.18 -11.28 26.19
CA MET A 99 9.09 -12.19 26.55
C MET A 99 8.82 -13.23 25.46
N TRP A 100 8.80 -12.80 24.20
CA TRP A 100 8.64 -13.69 23.05
C TRP A 100 9.78 -14.70 22.95
N LEU A 101 11.03 -14.24 23.11
CA LEU A 101 12.22 -15.09 23.05
C LEU A 101 12.27 -16.07 24.22
N THR A 102 11.77 -15.68 25.40
CA THR A 102 11.62 -16.56 26.56
C THR A 102 10.56 -17.63 26.31
N LEU A 103 9.41 -17.28 25.72
CA LEU A 103 8.38 -18.23 25.33
C LEU A 103 8.89 -19.22 24.28
N LEU A 104 9.58 -18.72 23.25
CA LEU A 104 10.14 -19.57 22.20
C LEU A 104 11.22 -20.49 22.77
N GLY A 105 12.11 -19.96 23.62
CA GLY A 105 13.16 -20.74 24.28
C GLY A 105 12.59 -21.81 25.21
N SER A 106 11.53 -21.51 25.96
CA SER A 106 10.84 -22.47 26.82
C SER A 106 10.11 -23.55 26.01
N TYR A 107 9.44 -23.17 24.93
CA TYR A 107 8.80 -24.10 24.00
C TYR A 107 9.81 -25.08 23.41
N VAL A 108 10.93 -24.55 22.92
CA VAL A 108 12.05 -25.32 22.39
C VAL A 108 12.60 -26.26 23.47
N ALA A 109 12.93 -25.77 24.66
CA ALA A 109 13.48 -26.59 25.74
C ALA A 109 12.57 -27.77 26.12
N ASN A 110 11.26 -27.54 26.25
CA ASN A 110 10.28 -28.61 26.55
C ASN A 110 10.20 -29.67 25.43
N HIS A 111 10.30 -29.26 24.17
CA HIS A 111 10.28 -30.20 23.05
C HIS A 111 11.58 -31.00 22.90
N TYR A 112 12.73 -30.41 23.24
CA TYR A 112 14.00 -31.13 23.26
C TYR A 112 14.07 -32.18 24.39
N SER A 113 13.54 -31.88 25.59
CA SER A 113 13.49 -32.84 26.70
C SER A 113 12.65 -34.10 26.38
N SER A 114 11.58 -33.94 25.60
CA SER A 114 10.70 -35.04 25.16
C SER A 114 11.38 -35.99 24.15
N THR A 115 12.38 -35.48 23.43
CA THR A 115 13.06 -36.22 22.33
C THR A 115 14.16 -37.13 22.87
N THR A 116 14.83 -36.77 23.97
CA THR A 116 15.90 -37.59 24.57
C THR A 116 15.36 -38.88 25.18
N GLU A 117 14.22 -38.85 25.86
CA GLU A 117 13.59 -40.06 26.41
C GLU A 117 13.04 -40.97 25.30
N SER A 118 12.42 -40.38 24.27
CA SER A 118 11.87 -41.11 23.13
C SER A 118 12.97 -41.78 22.28
N SER A 119 14.14 -41.14 22.14
CA SER A 119 15.27 -41.69 21.38
C SER A 119 15.89 -42.92 22.07
N SER A 120 15.93 -42.95 23.41
CA SER A 120 16.41 -44.10 24.19
C SER A 120 15.51 -45.33 24.01
N ILE A 121 14.19 -45.14 24.05
CA ILE A 121 13.20 -46.23 23.92
C ILE A 121 13.18 -46.78 22.48
N VAL A 122 13.30 -45.90 21.48
CA VAL A 122 13.36 -46.30 20.07
C VAL A 122 14.69 -46.99 19.74
N ALA A 123 15.83 -46.52 20.27
CA ALA A 123 17.12 -47.17 20.09
C ALA A 123 17.16 -48.57 20.74
N ALA A 124 16.60 -48.72 21.94
CA ALA A 124 16.45 -50.02 22.59
C ALA A 124 15.56 -50.97 21.77
N GLY A 125 14.44 -50.47 21.23
CA GLY A 125 13.54 -51.25 20.37
C GLY A 125 14.19 -51.73 19.07
N ILE A 126 15.05 -50.91 18.46
CA ILE A 126 15.80 -51.26 17.23
C ILE A 126 16.90 -52.29 17.54
N LEU A 127 17.61 -52.16 18.66
CA LEU A 127 18.67 -53.09 19.08
C LEU A 127 18.13 -54.46 19.53
N SER A 128 16.89 -54.52 20.02
CA SER A 128 16.23 -55.78 20.39
C SER A 128 15.59 -56.54 19.22
N ARG A 129 15.63 -56.00 18.01
CA ARG A 129 15.07 -56.68 16.83
C ARG A 129 16.07 -57.74 16.35
N PRO A 130 15.71 -59.05 16.33
CA PRO A 130 16.59 -60.06 15.76
C PRO A 130 16.79 -59.76 14.28
N VAL A 131 18.05 -59.60 13.87
CA VAL A 131 18.45 -59.45 12.47
C VAL A 131 18.08 -60.75 11.75
N SER A 132 17.07 -60.69 10.87
CA SER A 132 16.78 -61.82 9.97
C SER A 132 18.01 -62.07 9.09
N PRO A 133 18.50 -63.32 8.97
CA PRO A 133 19.79 -63.63 8.35
C PRO A 133 19.75 -63.68 6.82
N GLU A 134 18.66 -63.27 6.17
CA GLU A 134 18.45 -63.60 4.76
C GLU A 134 19.18 -62.67 3.78
N PHE A 135 19.73 -61.54 4.25
CA PHE A 135 20.55 -60.67 3.42
C PHE A 135 21.76 -60.14 4.19
N ASP A 136 22.92 -60.79 4.03
CA ASP A 136 24.22 -60.25 4.46
C ASP A 136 24.67 -59.19 3.46
N ILE A 137 24.13 -57.97 3.59
CA ILE A 137 24.57 -56.83 2.77
C ILE A 137 25.88 -56.33 3.36
N ARG A 138 26.99 -56.86 2.83
CA ARG A 138 28.33 -56.40 3.18
C ARG A 138 28.62 -55.06 2.52
N LEU A 139 28.35 -53.97 3.23
CA LEU A 139 28.84 -52.64 2.85
C LEU A 139 30.28 -52.47 3.33
N GLY A 140 31.21 -52.47 2.38
CA GLY A 140 32.63 -52.17 2.59
C GLY A 140 32.98 -50.74 2.21
N SER A 141 34.27 -50.39 2.28
CA SER A 141 34.81 -49.11 1.82
C SER A 141 34.90 -48.98 0.30
N ASP A 142 34.65 -50.07 -0.43
CA ASP A 142 34.65 -50.10 -1.89
C ASP A 142 33.25 -49.91 -2.44
N VAL A 143 33.05 -48.78 -3.13
CA VAL A 143 31.76 -48.36 -3.69
C VAL A 143 31.26 -49.33 -4.77
N HIS A 144 32.15 -49.99 -5.50
CA HIS A 144 31.76 -50.94 -6.54
C HIS A 144 31.18 -52.22 -5.94
N GLN A 145 31.79 -52.73 -4.85
CA GLN A 145 31.30 -53.89 -4.13
C GLN A 145 29.92 -53.63 -3.47
N ASN A 146 29.71 -52.40 -2.99
CA ASN A 146 28.43 -51.99 -2.40
C ASN A 146 27.33 -51.86 -3.45
N ARG A 147 27.67 -51.40 -4.66
CA ARG A 147 26.71 -51.31 -5.76
C ARG A 147 26.28 -52.70 -6.23
N ASP A 148 27.22 -53.61 -6.41
CA ASP A 148 26.92 -54.95 -6.95
C ASP A 148 26.12 -55.81 -5.95
N SER A 149 26.35 -55.64 -4.64
CA SER A 149 25.52 -56.25 -3.60
C SER A 149 24.10 -55.65 -3.55
N MET A 150 23.94 -54.35 -3.76
CA MET A 150 22.61 -53.73 -3.87
C MET A 150 21.84 -54.20 -5.11
N LEU A 151 22.53 -54.38 -6.25
CA LEU A 151 21.91 -54.86 -7.48
C LEU A 151 21.46 -56.32 -7.35
N ALA A 152 22.21 -57.16 -6.63
CA ALA A 152 21.80 -58.54 -6.35
C ALA A 152 20.50 -58.61 -5.53
N VAL A 153 20.32 -57.72 -4.55
CA VAL A 153 19.09 -57.63 -3.75
C VAL A 153 17.89 -57.17 -4.60
N LEU A 154 18.11 -56.30 -5.59
CA LEU A 154 17.05 -55.82 -6.47
C LEU A 154 16.66 -56.83 -7.55
N LEU A 155 17.61 -57.62 -8.07
CA LEU A 155 17.36 -58.63 -9.11
C LEU A 155 16.72 -59.92 -8.60
N VAL A 156 16.84 -60.22 -7.30
CA VAL A 156 16.16 -61.39 -6.67
C VAL A 156 14.68 -61.11 -6.38
N LYS A 157 14.21 -59.88 -6.64
CA LYS A 157 12.84 -59.44 -6.35
C LYS A 157 11.91 -59.45 -7.58
N ASP A 158 12.23 -60.25 -8.59
CA ASP A 158 11.32 -60.67 -9.68
C ASP A 158 11.20 -62.20 -9.68
#